data_AF-A4NVF8-F1
#
_entry.id   AF-A4NVF8-F1
#
_cell.length_a   1.000
_cell.length_b   1.000
_cell.length_c   1.000
_cell.angle_alpha   90.00
_cell.angle_beta   90.00
_cell.angle_gamma   90.00
#
_symmetry.space_group_name_H-M   'P 1'
#
loop_
_entity.id
_entity.type
_entity.pdbx_description
1 polymer ?
#
loop_
_entity_poly.entity_id
_entity_poly.type
_entity_poly.pdbx_seq_one_letter_code
_entity_poly.pdbx_strand_id
1 'polypeptide(L)'
;MQTTFAVLGHLSKSKGRVTEEDIQLANQLMIQLKLDDAGRKLAQDAFRRGKESDFPIRQVIREFRIGCGQRADLLRMFLQVQVQAAFADSELHENEKEVLYVIAEELWSFSYAI
;
A
#
# COMPACT_ATOMS: atom_id res chain seq x y z
N MET A 1 4.59 -2.56 7.98
CA MET A 1 3.33 -1.86 8.33
C MET A 1 3.31 -0.44 7.79
N GLN A 2 4.29 0.43 8.09
CA GLN A 2 4.33 1.79 7.51
C GLN A 2 4.30 1.78 5.97
N THR A 3 5.08 0.92 5.30
CA THR A 3 5.05 0.76 3.84
C THR A 3 3.66 0.45 3.31
N THR A 4 2.91 -0.45 3.97
CA THR A 4 1.54 -0.80 3.58
C THR A 4 0.64 0.42 3.54
N PHE A 5 0.70 1.28 4.56
CA PHE A 5 -0.10 2.49 4.63
C PHE A 5 0.39 3.59 3.69
N ALA A 6 1.70 3.71 3.47
CA ALA A 6 2.24 4.68 2.52
C ALA A 6 1.86 4.34 1.07
N VAL A 7 2.01 3.08 0.66
CA VAL A 7 1.59 2.63 -0.68
C VAL A 7 0.07 2.73 -0.83
N LEU A 8 -0.70 2.43 0.23
CA LEU A 8 -2.14 2.63 0.24
C LEU A 8 -2.52 4.10 0.02
N GLY A 9 -1.85 5.03 0.70
CA GLY A 9 -2.07 6.46 0.49
C GLY A 9 -1.76 6.91 -0.94
N HIS A 10 -0.68 6.40 -1.53
CA HIS A 10 -0.32 6.67 -2.91
C HIS A 10 -1.37 6.15 -3.89
N LEU A 11 -1.79 4.90 -3.72
CA LEU A 11 -2.83 4.26 -4.52
C LEU A 11 -4.15 5.05 -4.45
N SER A 12 -4.64 5.34 -3.24
CA SER A 12 -5.87 6.14 -3.04
C SER A 12 -5.76 7.55 -3.63
N LYS A 13 -4.56 8.14 -3.70
CA LYS A 13 -4.37 9.46 -4.34
C LYS A 13 -4.31 9.39 -5.86
N SER A 14 -3.91 8.25 -6.44
CA SER A 14 -3.70 8.08 -7.89
C SER A 14 -4.98 8.32 -8.72
N LYS A 15 -6.17 8.06 -8.16
CA LYS A 15 -7.48 8.41 -8.73
C LYS A 15 -7.88 9.89 -8.61
N GLY A 16 -6.96 10.75 -8.17
CA GLY A 16 -7.11 12.21 -8.11
C GLY A 16 -7.60 12.74 -6.75
N ARG A 17 -8.44 11.98 -6.04
CA ARG A 17 -8.91 12.30 -4.68
C ARG A 17 -8.95 11.06 -3.80
N VAL A 18 -8.68 11.27 -2.52
CA VAL A 18 -8.92 10.26 -1.49
C VAL A 18 -10.38 10.38 -1.06
N THR A 19 -11.10 9.27 -1.04
CA THR A 19 -12.52 9.20 -0.67
C THR A 19 -12.69 8.81 0.80
N GLU A 20 -13.94 8.86 1.30
CA GLU A 20 -14.24 8.39 2.66
C GLU A 20 -14.03 6.87 2.78
N GLU A 21 -14.32 6.12 1.72
CA GLU A 21 -14.10 4.67 1.65
C GLU A 21 -12.60 4.31 1.81
N ASP A 22 -11.70 5.08 1.19
CA ASP A 22 -10.25 4.91 1.36
C ASP A 22 -9.83 5.07 2.83
N ILE A 23 -10.38 6.10 3.50
CA ILE A 23 -10.09 6.39 4.91
C ILE A 23 -10.67 5.31 5.82
N GLN A 24 -11.89 4.85 5.54
CA GLN A 24 -12.51 3.76 6.27
C GLN A 24 -11.71 2.46 6.14
N LEU A 25 -11.25 2.12 4.94
CA LEU A 25 -10.39 0.96 4.70
C LEU A 25 -9.09 1.06 5.50
N ALA A 26 -8.41 2.22 5.47
CA ALA A 26 -7.20 2.44 6.25
C ALA A 26 -7.46 2.28 7.76
N ASN A 27 -8.55 2.84 8.28
CA ASN A 27 -8.92 2.72 9.69
C ASN A 27 -9.25 1.26 10.08
N GLN A 28 -10.00 0.54 9.25
CA GLN A 28 -10.30 -0.87 9.47
C GLN A 28 -9.02 -1.72 9.49
N LEU A 29 -8.08 -1.43 8.60
CA LEU A 29 -6.79 -2.11 8.56
C LEU A 29 -6.00 -1.88 9.87
N MET A 30 -6.00 -0.65 10.42
CA MET A 30 -5.36 -0.38 11.72
C MET A 30 -5.98 -1.20 12.85
N ILE A 31 -7.31 -1.39 12.83
CA ILE A 31 -8.04 -2.22 13.81
C ILE A 31 -7.68 -3.70 13.64
N GLN A 32 -7.70 -4.22 12.40
CA GLN A 32 -7.37 -5.62 12.10
C GLN A 32 -5.93 -5.97 12.50
N LEU A 33 -5.00 -5.03 12.28
CA LEU A 33 -3.60 -5.14 12.70
C LEU A 33 -3.39 -4.94 14.20
N LYS A 34 -4.45 -4.63 14.96
CA LYS A 34 -4.41 -4.37 16.41
C LYS A 34 -3.38 -3.30 16.79
N LEU A 35 -3.28 -2.24 15.98
CA LEU A 35 -2.37 -1.13 16.26
C LEU A 35 -2.85 -0.35 17.49
N ASP A 36 -1.92 -0.11 18.41
CA ASP A 36 -2.07 0.84 19.51
C ASP A 36 -2.03 2.30 19.01
N ASP A 37 -2.17 3.26 19.91
CA ASP A 37 -2.25 4.68 19.53
C ASP A 37 -0.98 5.17 18.80
N ALA A 38 0.19 4.70 19.23
CA ALA A 38 1.46 5.02 18.58
C ALA A 38 1.52 4.42 17.17
N GLY A 39 1.14 3.15 17.02
CA GLY A 39 1.08 2.46 15.73
C GLY A 39 0.08 3.09 14.77
N ARG A 40 -1.09 3.51 15.28
CA ARG A 40 -2.10 4.25 14.50
C ARG A 40 -1.56 5.57 13.99
N LYS A 41 -0.86 6.33 14.84
CA LYS A 41 -0.23 7.59 14.43
C LYS A 41 0.79 7.38 13.31
N LEU A 42 1.67 6.38 13.46
CA LEU A 42 2.64 6.02 12.43
C LEU A 42 1.99 5.57 11.12
N ALA A 43 0.88 4.82 11.19
CA ALA A 43 0.12 4.40 10.03
C ALA A 43 -0.54 5.59 9.31
N GLN A 44 -1.13 6.52 10.06
CA GLN A 44 -1.69 7.76 9.50
C GLN A 44 -0.60 8.63 8.86
N ASP A 45 0.55 8.80 9.51
CA ASP A 45 1.67 9.57 8.98
C ASP A 45 2.27 8.91 7.73
N ALA A 46 2.34 7.58 7.70
CA ALA A 46 2.71 6.84 6.49
C ALA A 46 1.71 7.06 5.36
N PHE A 47 0.40 6.95 5.63
CA PHE A 47 -0.64 7.21 4.64
C PHE A 47 -0.57 8.66 4.11
N ARG A 48 -0.31 9.65 4.98
CA ARG A 48 -0.11 11.04 4.56
C ARG A 48 1.09 11.19 3.63
N ARG A 49 2.25 10.63 4.00
CA ARG A 49 3.46 10.63 3.16
C ARG A 49 3.24 9.98 1.80
N GLY A 50 2.48 8.89 1.76
CA GLY A 50 2.12 8.21 0.51
C GLY A 50 1.45 9.11 -0.54
N LYS A 51 0.75 10.14 -0.09
CA LYS A 51 0.01 11.08 -0.96
C LYS A 51 0.88 12.22 -1.49
N GLU A 52 2.12 12.34 -1.04
CA GLU A 52 3.04 13.36 -1.52
C GLU A 52 3.37 13.11 -2.99
N SER A 53 3.48 14.18 -3.79
CA SER A 53 3.65 14.09 -5.25
C SER A 53 4.97 13.45 -5.67
N ASP A 54 5.97 13.49 -4.80
CA ASP A 54 7.32 12.95 -4.96
C ASP A 54 7.51 11.61 -4.23
N PHE A 55 6.42 10.98 -3.77
CA PHE A 55 6.50 9.70 -3.06
C PHE A 55 7.19 8.62 -3.91
N PRO A 56 8.34 8.06 -3.47
CA PRO A 56 9.16 7.17 -4.28
C PRO A 56 8.68 5.72 -4.20
N ILE A 57 7.47 5.45 -4.72
CA ILE A 57 6.76 4.16 -4.56
C ILE A 57 7.62 2.94 -4.89
N ARG A 58 8.37 2.97 -6.01
CA ARG A 58 9.24 1.86 -6.44
C ARG A 58 10.31 1.54 -5.40
N GLN A 59 11.03 2.56 -4.92
CA GLN A 59 12.06 2.39 -3.89
C GLN A 59 11.46 1.82 -2.61
N VAL A 60 10.33 2.38 -2.16
CA VAL A 60 9.64 1.96 -0.93
C VAL A 60 9.22 0.49 -1.01
N ILE A 61 8.72 0.01 -2.16
CA ILE A 61 8.32 -1.39 -2.34
C ILE A 61 9.55 -2.31 -2.40
N ARG A 62 10.65 -1.90 -3.04
CA ARG A 62 11.91 -2.67 -3.04
C ARG A 62 12.45 -2.87 -1.64
N GLU A 63 12.54 -1.79 -0.86
CA GLU A 63 12.99 -1.84 0.53
C GLU A 63 12.09 -2.73 1.38
N PHE A 64 10.76 -2.65 1.17
CA PHE A 64 9.80 -3.52 1.83
C PHE A 64 10.00 -5.00 1.46
N ARG A 65 10.15 -5.30 0.17
CA ARG A 65 10.39 -6.67 -0.32
C ARG A 65 11.66 -7.26 0.29
N ILE A 66 12.75 -6.49 0.31
CA ILE A 66 14.02 -6.88 0.94
C ILE A 66 13.80 -7.14 2.44
N GLY A 67 13.12 -6.22 3.13
CA GLY A 67 12.84 -6.33 4.57
C GLY A 67 11.94 -7.51 4.95
N CYS A 68 11.07 -7.97 4.05
CA CYS A 68 10.25 -9.16 4.28
C CYS A 68 11.04 -10.48 4.14
N GLY A 69 12.12 -10.53 3.36
CA GLY A 69 12.86 -11.76 3.09
C GLY A 69 11.94 -12.90 2.62
N GLN A 70 11.95 -14.03 3.35
CA GLN A 70 11.12 -15.21 3.03
C GLN A 70 9.69 -15.17 3.60
N ARG A 71 9.28 -14.05 4.23
CA ARG A 71 7.93 -13.90 4.82
C ARG A 71 6.88 -13.64 3.75
N ALA A 72 6.55 -14.68 2.99
CA ALA A 72 5.54 -14.66 1.93
C ALA A 72 4.15 -14.27 2.45
N ASP A 73 3.85 -14.53 3.72
CA ASP A 73 2.62 -14.10 4.39
C ASP A 73 2.50 -12.58 4.45
N LEU A 74 3.60 -11.87 4.76
CA LEU A 74 3.61 -10.40 4.81
C LEU A 74 3.47 -9.78 3.42
N LEU A 75 4.08 -10.39 2.41
CA LEU A 75 3.96 -9.96 1.02
C LEU A 75 2.52 -10.16 0.49
N ARG A 76 1.92 -11.31 0.81
CA ARG A 76 0.52 -11.60 0.46
C ARG A 76 -0.43 -10.62 1.15
N MET A 77 -0.25 -10.37 2.45
CA MET A 77 -1.05 -9.41 3.21
C MET A 77 -0.90 -8.00 2.64
N PHE A 78 0.32 -7.57 2.31
CA PHE A 78 0.58 -6.29 1.67
C PHE A 78 -0.16 -6.16 0.33
N LEU A 79 0.00 -7.12 -0.58
CA LEU A 79 -0.68 -7.07 -1.88
C LEU A 79 -2.21 -7.08 -1.72
N GLN A 80 -2.72 -7.94 -0.84
CA GLN A 80 -4.16 -8.07 -0.61
C GLN A 80 -4.78 -6.73 -0.18
N VAL A 81 -4.11 -5.97 0.70
CA VAL A 81 -4.57 -4.63 1.10
C VAL A 81 -4.65 -3.69 -0.09
N GLN A 82 -3.61 -3.65 -0.93
CA GLN A 82 -3.58 -2.73 -2.08
C GLN A 82 -4.65 -3.09 -3.11
N VAL A 83 -4.84 -4.39 -3.38
CA VAL A 83 -5.90 -4.86 -4.27
C VAL A 83 -7.27 -4.50 -3.69
N GLN A 84 -7.54 -4.80 -2.42
CA GLN A 84 -8.83 -4.43 -1.80
C GLN A 84 -9.12 -2.94 -1.89
N ALA A 85 -8.10 -2.08 -1.78
CA ALA A 85 -8.25 -0.64 -1.92
C ALA A 85 -8.58 -0.19 -3.33
N ALA A 86 -7.90 -0.74 -4.34
CA ALA A 86 -8.13 -0.41 -5.74
C ALA A 86 -9.51 -0.87 -6.27
N PHE A 87 -10.18 -1.75 -5.52
CA PHE A 87 -11.53 -2.24 -5.82
C PHE A 87 -12.56 -1.76 -4.76
N ALA A 88 -12.18 -0.80 -3.90
CA ALA A 88 -13.09 -0.28 -2.88
C ALA A 88 -14.17 0.61 -3.51
N ASP A 89 -13.82 1.32 -4.57
CA ASP A 89 -14.73 1.95 -5.52
C ASP A 89 -15.24 0.94 -6.56
N SER A 90 -16.43 1.20 -7.08
CA SER A 90 -17.13 0.31 -8.01
C SER A 90 -16.43 0.14 -9.37
N GLU A 91 -15.35 0.88 -9.62
CA GLU A 91 -14.59 0.88 -10.86
C GLU A 91 -13.09 1.04 -10.54
N LEU A 92 -12.28 0.17 -11.14
CA LEU A 92 -10.81 0.25 -11.05
C LEU A 92 -10.30 1.28 -12.06
N HIS A 93 -9.79 2.42 -11.59
CA HIS A 93 -9.27 3.47 -12.45
C HIS A 93 -7.93 3.07 -13.11
N GLU A 94 -7.64 3.64 -14.29
CA GLU A 94 -6.41 3.30 -15.02
C GLU A 94 -5.14 3.63 -14.22
N ASN A 95 -5.12 4.77 -13.53
CA ASN A 95 -4.00 5.15 -12.65
C ASN A 95 -3.78 4.17 -11.49
N GLU A 96 -4.87 3.59 -10.96
CA GLU A 96 -4.76 2.57 -9.91
C GLU A 96 -4.21 1.26 -10.46
N LYS A 97 -4.59 0.88 -11.70
CA LYS A 97 -3.97 -0.26 -12.40
C LYS A 97 -2.48 -0.06 -12.57
N GLU A 98 -2.05 1.12 -13.03
CA GLU A 98 -0.63 1.45 -13.16
C GLU A 98 0.12 1.28 -11.83
N VAL A 99 -0.46 1.75 -10.73
CA VAL A 99 0.12 1.56 -9.38
C VAL A 99 0.18 0.08 -9.01
N LEU A 100 -0.87 -0.71 -9.27
CA LEU A 100 -0.87 -2.15 -9.03
C LEU A 100 0.19 -2.89 -9.88
N TYR A 101 0.41 -2.46 -11.12
CA TYR A 101 1.48 -2.99 -11.97
C TYR A 101 2.86 -2.68 -11.39
N VAL A 102 3.10 -1.46 -10.90
CA VAL A 102 4.34 -1.11 -10.20
C VAL A 102 4.54 -1.99 -8.97
N ILE A 103 3.48 -2.23 -8.20
CA ILE A 103 3.52 -3.12 -7.04
C ILE A 103 3.90 -4.55 -7.46
N ALA A 104 3.26 -5.09 -8.49
CA ALA A 104 3.54 -6.44 -8.99
C ALA A 104 4.95 -6.55 -9.59
N GLU A 105 5.41 -5.54 -10.31
CA GLU A 105 6.76 -5.54 -10.88
C GLU A 105 7.82 -5.62 -9.78
N GLU A 106 7.74 -4.72 -8.79
CA GLU A 106 8.75 -4.62 -7.73
C GLU A 106 8.73 -5.80 -6.74
N LEU A 107 7.55 -6.39 -6.51
CA LEU A 107 7.43 -7.56 -5.64
C LEU A 107 7.93 -8.85 -6.30
N TRP A 108 7.79 -9.02 -7.62
CA TRP A 108 8.16 -10.25 -8.34
C TRP A 108 9.46 -10.15 -9.14
N SER A 109 10.05 -8.96 -9.30
CA SER A 109 11.35 -8.77 -9.99
C SER A 109 12.47 -9.66 -9.43
N PHE A 110 12.43 -9.98 -8.13
CA PHE A 110 13.43 -10.84 -7.48
C PHE A 110 13.13 -12.35 -7.56
N SER A 111 11.94 -12.76 -8.01
CA SER A 111 11.60 -14.20 -8.12
C SER A 111 12.10 -14.85 -9.41
N TYR A 112 12.61 -14.06 -10.37
CA TYR A 112 13.16 -14.54 -11.65
C TYR A 112 14.67 -14.28 -11.81
N ALA A 113 15.36 -13.85 -10.76
CA ALA A 113 16.80 -13.58 -10.77
C ALA A 113 17.66 -14.78 -10.29
N ILE A 114 17.13 -16.00 -10.40
CA ILE A 114 17.84 -17.26 -10.06
C ILE A 114 17.85 -18.18 -11.28
#